data_AF-A0A0G0JRL9-F1
#
_entry.id   AF-A0A0G0JRL9-F1
#
_cell.length_a   1.000
_cell.length_b   1.000
_cell.length_c   1.000
_cell.angle_alpha   90.00
_cell.angle_beta   90.00
_cell.angle_gamma   90.00
#
_symmetry.space_group_name_H-M   'P 1'
#
loop_
_entity.id
_entity.type
_entity.pdbx_description
1 polymer ?
#
loop_
_entity_poly.entity_id
_entity_poly.type
_entity_poly.pdbx_seq_one_letter_code
_entity_poly.pdbx_strand_id
1 'polypeptide(L)'
;MSQKTEYRIINLRTYIGDKYLQFKSKKKVRCFPKFWKKKEELCWRFIPQENTYIIEYIDENDCPTYLPSGREHRYLHCFHNHEDYSIGGLTPFIKKFPNINDYFTELRQKRDNYLAEEEVINSAPDIYTTSE
;
A
#
# COMPACT_ATOMS: atom_id res chain seq x y z
N MET A 1 11.28 -13.49 -17.97
CA MET A 1 11.55 -13.59 -16.51
C MET A 1 10.75 -12.50 -15.84
N SER A 2 9.86 -12.83 -14.89
CA SER A 2 9.16 -11.81 -14.11
C SER A 2 10.18 -11.04 -13.26
N GLN A 3 10.22 -9.72 -13.38
CA GLN A 3 11.19 -8.89 -12.68
C GLN A 3 10.78 -8.82 -11.21
N LYS A 4 11.64 -9.35 -10.32
CA LYS A 4 11.41 -9.26 -8.86
C LYS A 4 11.54 -7.80 -8.42
N THR A 5 10.64 -7.36 -7.56
CA THR A 5 10.71 -6.03 -6.95
C THR A 5 11.82 -6.02 -5.89
N GLU A 6 12.62 -4.95 -5.89
CA GLU A 6 13.58 -4.71 -4.82
C GLU A 6 12.87 -4.15 -3.58
N TYR A 7 13.10 -4.77 -2.43
CA TYR A 7 12.55 -4.37 -1.14
C TYR A 7 13.66 -3.97 -0.18
N ARG A 8 13.35 -3.06 0.75
CA ARG A 8 14.22 -2.74 1.86
C ARG A 8 13.43 -2.42 3.12
N ILE A 9 14.03 -2.70 4.27
CA ILE A 9 13.51 -2.33 5.57
C ILE A 9 14.23 -1.08 6.03
N ILE A 10 13.49 -0.09 6.51
CA ILE A 10 14.06 1.13 7.08
C ILE A 10 13.67 1.25 8.55
N ASN A 11 14.61 1.71 9.37
CA ASN A 11 14.34 2.06 10.76
C ASN A 11 13.87 3.51 10.81
N LEU A 12 12.71 3.78 11.40
CA LEU A 12 12.24 5.14 11.65
C LEU A 12 12.24 5.42 13.15
N ARG A 13 12.57 6.65 13.51
CA ARG A 13 12.58 7.13 14.91
C ARG A 13 11.20 7.64 15.35
N THR A 14 10.11 7.12 14.77
CA THR A 14 8.74 7.48 15.15
C THR A 14 8.45 6.98 16.57
N TYR A 15 8.78 5.72 16.83
CA TYR A 15 8.89 5.14 18.17
C TYR A 15 10.20 4.34 18.27
N ILE A 16 10.66 4.06 19.50
CA ILE A 16 11.89 3.29 19.71
C ILE A 16 11.66 1.85 19.22
N GLY A 17 12.17 1.54 18.03
CA GLY A 17 12.22 0.18 17.50
C GLY A 17 11.35 -0.09 16.27
N ASP A 18 10.74 0.92 15.66
CA ASP A 18 9.90 0.70 14.48
C ASP A 18 10.70 0.47 13.21
N LYS A 19 10.28 -0.54 12.45
CA LYS A 19 10.81 -0.89 11.13
C LYS A 19 9.68 -0.88 10.10
N TYR A 20 9.93 -0.27 8.96
CA TYR A 20 8.94 -0.12 7.89
C TYR A 20 9.46 -0.69 6.57
N LEU A 21 8.54 -1.26 5.78
CA LEU A 21 8.88 -1.84 4.49
C LEU A 21 8.72 -0.84 3.34
N GLN A 22 9.75 -0.77 2.51
CA GLN A 22 9.73 -0.01 1.26
C GLN A 22 10.01 -0.90 0.06
N PHE A 23 9.46 -0.51 -1.08
CA PHE A 23 9.73 -1.08 -2.38
C PHE A 23 10.31 -0.04 -3.33
N LYS A 24 11.13 -0.49 -4.27
CA LYS A 24 11.73 0.35 -5.29
C LYS A 24 10.77 0.50 -6.46
N SER A 25 10.50 1.75 -6.86
CA SER A 25 9.60 2.09 -7.96
C SER A 25 10.17 3.25 -8.77
N LYS A 26 9.63 3.47 -9.96
CA LYS A 26 10.00 4.57 -10.85
C LYS A 26 8.99 5.69 -10.73
N LYS A 27 9.47 6.91 -10.54
CA LYS A 27 8.63 8.13 -10.60
C LYS A 27 9.01 8.95 -11.84
N LYS A 28 8.00 9.45 -12.54
CA LYS A 28 8.20 10.41 -13.63
C LYS A 28 8.37 11.81 -13.03
N VAL A 29 9.52 12.43 -13.26
CA VAL A 29 9.82 13.78 -12.77
C VAL A 29 9.83 14.76 -13.96
N ARG A 30 9.22 15.94 -13.76
CA ARG A 30 9.28 17.04 -14.73
C ARG A 30 10.54 17.86 -14.46
N CYS A 31 11.46 17.90 -15.41
CA CYS A 31 12.59 18.82 -15.35
C CYS A 31 12.16 20.20 -15.88
N PHE A 32 12.25 21.23 -15.03
CA PHE A 32 12.12 22.64 -15.43
C PHE A 32 13.52 23.25 -15.64
N PRO A 33 13.72 24.20 -16.58
CA PRO A 33 12.83 24.65 -17.66
C PRO A 33 13.29 24.19 -19.07
N LYS A 34 12.33 24.01 -19.98
CA LYS A 34 12.43 23.99 -21.47
C LYS A 34 12.81 22.74 -22.26
N PHE A 35 13.27 21.61 -21.70
CA PHE A 35 13.36 20.36 -22.49
C PHE A 35 12.45 19.27 -21.94
N TRP A 36 11.45 18.93 -22.74
CA TRP A 36 10.33 18.00 -22.54
C TRP A 36 10.73 16.52 -22.30
N LYS A 37 11.89 16.24 -21.70
CA LYS A 37 12.27 14.89 -21.33
C LYS A 37 11.68 14.58 -19.96
N LYS A 38 10.63 13.77 -19.95
CA LYS A 38 10.18 13.07 -18.73
C LYS A 38 11.35 12.18 -18.30
N LYS A 39 12.01 12.54 -17.21
CA LYS A 39 13.05 11.70 -16.63
C LYS A 39 12.38 10.71 -15.69
N GLU A 40 12.73 9.43 -15.83
CA GLU A 40 12.39 8.43 -14.83
C GLU A 40 13.47 8.46 -13.75
N GLU A 41 13.05 8.62 -12.50
CA GLU A 41 13.92 8.53 -11.35
C GLU A 41 13.48 7.37 -10.46
N LEU A 42 14.46 6.60 -9.99
CA LEU A 42 14.21 5.53 -9.04
C LEU A 42 13.95 6.15 -7.66
N CYS A 43 12.90 5.68 -7.00
CA CYS A 43 12.54 6.10 -5.67
C CYS A 43 12.10 4.90 -4.83
N TRP A 44 12.14 5.07 -3.52
CA TRP A 44 11.67 4.08 -2.56
C TRP A 44 10.36 4.57 -1.96
N ARG A 45 9.35 3.70 -1.96
CA ARG A 45 7.99 4.03 -1.51
C ARG A 45 7.58 3.08 -0.41
N PHE A 46 6.80 3.59 0.55
CA PHE A 46 6.27 2.77 1.64
C PHE A 46 5.14 1.89 1.14
N ILE A 47 5.10 0.65 1.65
CA ILE A 47 4.04 -0.29 1.29
C ILE A 47 2.84 -0.04 2.22
N PRO A 48 1.65 0.25 1.68
CA PRO A 48 0.45 0.39 2.48
C PRO A 48 0.09 -0.94 3.15
N GLN A 49 -0.61 -0.90 4.27
CA GLN A 49 -1.28 -2.08 4.81
C GLN A 49 -2.51 -2.40 3.99
N GLU A 50 -2.91 -3.67 4.00
CA GLU A 50 -4.08 -4.15 3.29
C GLU A 50 -5.30 -3.25 3.50
N ASN A 51 -5.77 -3.02 4.72
CA ASN A 51 -6.97 -2.21 4.99
C ASN A 51 -6.94 -0.76 4.46
N THR A 52 -5.78 -0.26 4.05
CA THR A 52 -5.66 1.07 3.44
C THR A 52 -6.22 1.14 2.02
N TYR A 53 -6.45 0.00 1.34
CA TYR A 53 -7.08 -0.04 0.01
C TYR A 53 -8.49 0.56 0.03
N ILE A 54 -9.17 0.49 1.18
CA ILE A 54 -10.53 1.05 1.35
C ILE A 54 -10.46 2.58 1.24
N ILE A 55 -9.39 3.19 1.76
CA ILE A 55 -9.41 4.62 2.08
C ILE A 55 -8.49 5.44 1.17
N GLU A 56 -7.30 4.96 0.76
CA GLU A 56 -6.30 5.88 0.19
C GLU A 56 -5.39 5.35 -0.93
N TYR A 57 -4.91 4.09 -0.91
CA TYR A 57 -3.83 3.66 -1.82
C TYR A 57 -4.23 2.45 -2.65
N ILE A 58 -4.02 2.55 -3.96
CA ILE A 58 -4.41 1.52 -4.93
C ILE A 58 -3.23 1.15 -5.84
N ASP A 59 -2.37 2.13 -6.17
CA ASP A 59 -1.23 1.92 -7.07
C ASP A 59 0.12 2.34 -6.44
N GLU A 60 1.21 1.93 -7.11
CA GLU A 60 2.57 2.29 -6.72
C GLU A 60 2.80 3.81 -6.64
N ASN A 61 2.11 4.59 -7.47
CA ASN A 61 2.36 6.03 -7.58
C ASN A 61 1.74 6.82 -6.42
N ASP A 62 0.70 6.28 -5.80
CA ASP A 62 0.00 6.87 -4.66
C ASP A 62 0.79 6.68 -3.36
N CYS A 63 1.60 5.64 -3.30
CA CYS A 63 2.41 5.30 -2.13
C CYS A 63 3.48 6.39 -1.88
N PRO A 64 3.56 6.99 -0.68
CA PRO A 64 4.47 8.09 -0.45
C PRO A 64 5.92 7.60 -0.30
N THR A 65 6.87 8.52 -0.52
CA THR A 65 8.31 8.28 -0.33
C THR A 65 8.79 8.61 1.09
N TYR A 66 7.94 9.23 1.90
CA TYR A 66 8.12 9.55 3.32
C TYR A 66 6.84 9.14 4.07
N LEU A 67 6.93 8.76 5.34
CA LEU A 67 5.71 8.51 6.12
C LEU A 67 5.04 9.85 6.48
N PRO A 68 3.77 10.06 6.10
CA PRO A 68 3.02 11.21 6.57
C PRO A 68 2.76 11.09 8.07
N SER A 69 2.97 12.20 8.80
CA SER A 69 2.72 12.23 10.24
C SER A 69 1.27 11.88 10.57
N GLY A 70 1.07 11.02 11.56
CA GLY A 70 -0.26 10.56 12.02
C GLY A 70 -0.90 9.51 11.11
N ARG A 71 -0.21 9.07 10.05
CA ARG A 71 -0.66 8.03 9.10
C ARG A 71 0.23 6.80 9.09
N GLU A 72 1.18 6.70 10.01
CA GLU A 72 2.18 5.64 10.08
C GLU A 72 1.55 4.24 10.21
N HIS A 73 0.43 4.15 10.94
CA HIS A 73 -0.35 2.93 11.13
C HIS A 73 -0.89 2.34 9.81
N ARG A 74 -0.94 3.13 8.73
CA ARG A 74 -1.43 2.70 7.41
C ARG A 74 -0.38 2.00 6.56
N TYR A 75 0.84 1.83 7.07
CA TYR A 75 1.93 1.21 6.32
C TYR A 75 2.44 -0.06 7.02
N LEU A 76 2.97 -0.99 6.23
CA LEU A 76 3.53 -2.24 6.75
C LEU A 76 4.73 -1.94 7.64
N HIS A 77 4.60 -2.30 8.92
CA HIS A 77 5.63 -2.10 9.92
C HIS A 77 5.71 -3.30 10.87
N CYS A 78 6.87 -3.44 11.51
CA CYS A 78 7.11 -4.38 12.59
C CYS A 78 8.04 -3.75 13.62
N PHE A 79 8.12 -4.36 14.79
CA PHE A 79 9.12 -3.99 15.78
C PHE A 79 10.51 -4.55 15.41
N HIS A 80 11.53 -4.09 16.13
CA HIS A 80 12.90 -4.56 15.96
C HIS A 80 13.01 -6.08 16.21
N ASN A 81 13.67 -6.81 15.31
CA ASN A 81 13.83 -8.28 15.32
C ASN A 81 12.52 -9.08 15.14
N HIS A 82 11.48 -8.43 14.64
CA HIS A 82 10.15 -9.00 14.46
C HIS A 82 9.72 -9.02 12.98
N GLU A 83 10.68 -9.05 12.07
CA GLU A 83 10.43 -9.05 10.62
C GLU A 83 9.76 -10.35 10.14
N ASP A 84 9.92 -11.45 10.88
CA ASP A 84 9.51 -12.82 10.49
C ASP A 84 8.37 -13.40 11.31
N TYR A 85 7.40 -12.58 11.73
CA TYR A 85 6.17 -13.13 12.29
C TYR A 85 5.46 -14.00 11.25
N SER A 86 5.40 -15.30 11.53
CA SER A 86 4.99 -16.40 10.65
C SER A 86 3.65 -16.19 9.91
N ILE A 87 2.82 -15.25 10.38
CA ILE A 87 1.61 -14.79 9.71
C ILE A 87 1.61 -13.27 9.72
N GLY A 88 1.79 -12.65 8.55
CA GLY A 88 1.66 -11.19 8.36
C GLY A 88 2.91 -10.33 8.58
N GLY A 89 4.07 -10.94 8.86
CA GLY A 89 5.35 -10.21 8.96
C GLY A 89 5.88 -9.66 7.63
N LEU A 90 6.91 -8.81 7.70
CA LEU A 90 7.56 -8.21 6.53
C LEU A 90 8.24 -9.27 5.63
N THR A 91 8.86 -10.28 6.22
CA THR A 91 9.53 -11.36 5.47
C THR A 91 8.52 -12.28 4.75
N PRO A 92 7.47 -12.80 5.41
CA PRO A 92 6.39 -13.49 4.72
C PRO A 92 5.74 -12.66 3.61
N PHE A 93 5.58 -11.36 3.81
CA PHE A 93 5.06 -10.47 2.77
C PHE A 93 5.93 -10.50 1.51
N ILE A 94 7.24 -10.31 1.63
CA ILE A 94 8.16 -10.31 0.47
C ILE A 94 8.19 -11.68 -0.23
N LYS A 95 8.02 -12.77 0.54
CA LYS A 95 7.89 -14.13 -0.02
C LYS A 95 6.58 -14.31 -0.80
N LYS A 96 5.46 -13.80 -0.28
CA LYS A 96 4.14 -13.85 -0.94
C LYS A 96 4.10 -12.97 -2.18
N PHE A 97 4.69 -11.77 -2.11
CA PHE A 97 4.67 -10.77 -3.18
C PHE A 97 6.08 -10.44 -3.67
N PRO A 98 6.73 -11.36 -4.41
CA PRO A 98 8.04 -11.08 -5.01
C PRO A 98 7.98 -9.96 -6.06
N ASN A 99 6.79 -9.68 -6.61
CA ASN A 99 6.49 -8.54 -7.47
C ASN A 99 5.37 -7.70 -6.81
N ILE A 100 5.65 -6.43 -6.56
CA ILE A 100 4.72 -5.52 -5.88
C ILE A 100 3.42 -5.28 -6.67
N ASN A 101 3.46 -5.44 -8.00
CA ASN A 101 2.25 -5.28 -8.81
C ASN A 101 1.20 -6.36 -8.51
N ASP A 102 1.62 -7.53 -8.06
CA ASP A 102 0.71 -8.60 -7.64
C ASP A 102 -0.02 -8.18 -6.36
N TYR A 103 0.70 -7.53 -5.42
CA TYR A 103 0.10 -6.96 -4.22
C TYR A 103 -0.93 -5.86 -4.55
N PHE A 104 -0.59 -4.91 -5.42
CA PHE A 104 -1.54 -3.87 -5.84
C PHE A 104 -2.75 -4.45 -6.59
N THR A 105 -2.56 -5.53 -7.35
CA THR A 105 -3.68 -6.23 -7.99
C THR A 105 -4.60 -6.85 -6.96
N GLU A 106 -4.06 -7.47 -5.92
CA GLU A 106 -4.84 -8.01 -4.80
C GLU A 106 -5.59 -6.87 -4.05
N LEU A 107 -4.95 -5.71 -3.84
CA LEU A 107 -5.61 -4.55 -3.22
C LEU A 107 -6.75 -3.99 -4.07
N ARG A 108 -6.56 -3.89 -5.40
CA ARG A 108 -7.62 -3.46 -6.33
C ARG A 108 -8.82 -4.40 -6.28
N GLN A 109 -8.59 -5.71 -6.34
CA GLN A 109 -9.66 -6.70 -6.24
C GLN A 109 -10.42 -6.60 -4.91
N LYS A 110 -9.71 -6.42 -3.80
CA LYS A 110 -10.35 -6.23 -2.48
C LYS A 110 -11.19 -4.96 -2.42
N ARG A 111 -10.70 -3.87 -3.02
CA ARG A 111 -11.46 -2.63 -3.14
C ARG A 111 -12.71 -2.80 -4.00
N ASP A 112 -12.59 -3.45 -5.15
CA ASP A 112 -13.72 -3.69 -6.04
C ASP A 112 -14.80 -4.54 -5.34
N ASN A 113 -14.40 -5.56 -4.59
CA ASN A 113 -15.32 -6.37 -3.77
C ASN A 113 -16.00 -5.54 -2.69
N TYR A 114 -15.23 -4.73 -1.95
CA TYR A 114 -15.77 -3.84 -0.91
C TYR A 114 -16.82 -2.88 -1.48
N LEU A 115 -16.55 -2.26 -2.63
CA LEU A 115 -17.49 -1.35 -3.28
C LEU A 115 -18.76 -2.06 -3.74
N ALA A 116 -18.63 -3.28 -4.28
CA ALA A 116 -19.79 -4.09 -4.67
C ALA A 116 -20.66 -4.46 -3.45
N GLU A 117 -20.05 -4.80 -2.31
CA GLU A 117 -20.76 -5.08 -1.06
C GLU A 117 -21.47 -3.83 -0.51
N GLU A 118 -20.83 -2.67 -0.52
CA GLU A 118 -21.47 -1.40 -0.13
C GLU A 118 -22.66 -1.04 -1.03
N GLU A 119 -22.57 -1.25 -2.34
CA GLU A 119 -23.69 -1.00 -3.26
C GLU A 119 -24.88 -1.91 -2.95
N VAL A 120 -24.65 -3.19 -2.63
CA VAL A 120 -25.70 -4.14 -2.23
C VAL A 120 -26.36 -3.71 -0.92
N ILE A 121 -25.58 -3.29 0.08
CA ILE A 121 -26.11 -2.82 1.36
C ILE A 121 -26.94 -1.55 1.18
N ASN A 122 -26.46 -0.59 0.39
CA ASN A 122 -27.15 0.69 0.18
C ASN A 122 -28.35 0.60 -0.78
N SER A 123 -28.43 -0.46 -1.60
CA SER A 123 -29.56 -0.72 -2.50
C SER A 123 -30.62 -1.66 -1.90
N ALA A 124 -30.37 -2.22 -0.71
CA ALA A 124 -31.37 -2.98 0.02
C ALA A 124 -32.55 -2.06 0.37
N PRO A 125 -33.79 -2.37 -0.04
CA PRO A 125 -34.94 -1.56 0.31
C PRO A 125 -35.13 -1.58 1.83
N ASP A 126 -35.37 -0.41 2.43
CA ASP A 126 -35.78 -0.28 3.83
C ASP A 126 -37.01 -1.14 4.07
N ILE A 127 -36.82 -2.33 4.65
CA ILE A 127 -37.92 -3.20 5.11
C ILE A 127 -38.40 -2.65 6.47
N TYR A 128 -38.83 -1.39 6.48
CA TYR A 128 -39.66 -0.82 7.53
C TYR A 128 -40.75 0.00 6.86
N THR A 129 -41.79 -0.68 6.42
CA THR A 129 -43.10 -0.06 6.20
C THR A 129 -44.13 -0.84 7.00
N THR A 130 -44.42 -0.30 8.18
CA THR A 130 -45.68 -0.33 8.94
C THR A 130 -46.71 -1.40 8.57
N SER A 131 -46.99 -2.29 9.52
CA SER A 131 -48.33 -2.84 9.73
C SER A 131 -48.83 -2.32 11.08
N GLU A 132 -49.74 -1.35 11.00
CA GLU A 132 -50.69 -0.97 12.06
C GLU A 132 -51.62 -2.15 12.43
#